data_AF-A0A7J4U4Q8-F1
#
_entry.id   AF-A0A7J4U4Q8-F1
#
_cell.length_a   1.000
_cell.length_b   1.000
_cell.length_c   1.000
_cell.angle_alpha   90.00
_cell.angle_beta   90.00
_cell.angle_gamma   90.00
#
_symmetry.space_group_name_H-M   'P 1'
#
loop_
_entity.id
_entity.type
_entity.pdbx_description
1 polymer ?
#
loop_
_entity_poly.entity_id
_entity_poly.type
_entity_poly.pdbx_seq_one_letter_code
_entity_poly.pdbx_strand_id
1 'polypeptide(L)'
;MKKINLLVYDWKLNVDGADKLVYKDIWDYATIIKGDIDKMEIPENEISLADAILVHELMGVGQINKLPSDKHIIIDTAGYKDESSRRMDRLYNHDFIHVLKERHEIVDFIKKLYCQEPPVK
;
A
#
# COMPACT_ATOMS: atom_id res chain seq x y z
N MET A 1 8.55 0.69 -19.54
CA MET A 1 8.67 1.26 -18.18
C MET A 1 8.89 0.11 -17.21
N LYS A 2 9.65 0.32 -16.14
CA LYS A 2 9.89 -0.70 -15.11
C LYS A 2 8.67 -0.75 -14.20
N LYS A 3 8.20 -1.94 -13.81
CA LYS A 3 7.16 -2.09 -12.78
C LYS A 3 7.64 -1.48 -11.46
N ILE A 4 6.73 -0.90 -10.67
CA ILE A 4 7.06 -0.43 -9.33
C ILE A 4 7.19 -1.62 -8.38
N ASN A 5 8.06 -1.53 -7.38
CA ASN A 5 8.12 -2.50 -6.30
C ASN A 5 7.07 -2.14 -5.25
N LEU A 6 6.01 -2.94 -5.14
CA LEU A 6 4.95 -2.75 -4.15
C LEU A 6 5.14 -3.73 -3.00
N LEU A 7 5.44 -3.22 -1.81
CA LEU A 7 5.52 -4.00 -0.58
C LEU A 7 4.13 -4.14 0.02
N VAL A 8 3.68 -5.37 0.25
CA VAL A 8 2.28 -5.65 0.62
C VAL A 8 2.19 -6.27 2.00
N TYR A 9 1.52 -5.53 2.90
CA TYR A 9 1.07 -5.96 4.22
C TYR A 9 -0.46 -5.96 4.30
N ASP A 10 -1.09 -6.51 3.26
CA ASP A 10 -2.54 -6.70 3.18
C ASP A 10 -2.88 -8.17 2.91
N TRP A 11 -3.67 -8.79 3.80
CA TRP A 11 -4.02 -10.20 3.71
C TRP A 11 -4.70 -10.55 2.38
N LYS A 12 -5.48 -9.63 1.79
CA LYS A 12 -6.20 -9.85 0.52
C LYS A 12 -5.24 -10.06 -0.66
N LEU A 13 -4.08 -9.43 -0.60
CA LEU A 13 -3.05 -9.49 -1.66
C LEU A 13 -1.89 -10.43 -1.33
N ASN A 14 -1.74 -10.82 -0.06
CA ASN A 14 -0.67 -11.68 0.41
C ASN A 14 -1.02 -13.19 0.29
N VAL A 15 -2.30 -13.56 0.41
CA VAL A 15 -2.75 -14.95 0.30
C VAL A 15 -2.97 -15.34 -1.18
N ASP A 16 -2.39 -16.47 -1.62
CA ASP A 16 -2.69 -17.04 -2.94
C ASP A 16 -4.12 -17.60 -2.94
N GLY A 17 -5.08 -16.83 -3.46
CA GLY A 17 -6.50 -17.17 -3.40
C GLY A 17 -7.42 -16.20 -4.16
N ALA A 18 -8.74 -16.36 -3.96
CA ALA A 18 -9.82 -15.77 -4.77
C ALA A 18 -9.78 -14.24 -4.98
N ASP A 19 -9.08 -13.49 -4.14
CA ASP A 19 -8.91 -12.04 -4.26
C ASP A 19 -7.90 -11.61 -5.34
N LYS A 20 -7.14 -12.56 -5.93
CA LYS A 20 -6.30 -12.30 -7.12
C LYS A 20 -7.09 -11.67 -8.26
N LEU A 21 -8.37 -11.97 -8.41
CA LEU A 21 -9.20 -11.43 -9.50
C LEU A 21 -9.56 -9.96 -9.31
N VAL A 22 -9.67 -9.49 -8.07
CA VAL A 22 -10.10 -8.13 -7.73
C VAL A 22 -8.96 -7.13 -7.91
N TYR A 23 -7.75 -7.55 -7.56
CA TYR A 23 -6.57 -6.71 -7.69
C TYR A 23 -5.70 -7.08 -8.89
N LYS A 24 -6.12 -8.00 -9.76
CA LYS A 24 -5.32 -8.54 -10.88
C LYS A 24 -4.59 -7.47 -11.69
N ASP A 25 -5.23 -6.31 -11.85
CA ASP A 25 -4.72 -5.19 -12.64
C ASP A 25 -3.47 -4.56 -11.99
N ILE A 26 -3.27 -4.69 -10.67
CA ILE A 26 -2.04 -4.27 -9.98
C ILE A 26 -0.81 -5.01 -10.54
N TRP A 27 -0.95 -6.28 -10.93
CA TRP A 27 0.17 -7.09 -11.41
C TRP A 27 0.71 -6.59 -12.75
N ASP A 28 -0.06 -5.81 -13.51
CA ASP A 28 0.41 -5.20 -14.75
C ASP A 28 1.39 -4.04 -14.48
N TYR A 29 1.27 -3.39 -13.32
CA TYR A 29 2.00 -2.17 -12.97
C TYR A 29 3.06 -2.37 -11.87
N ALA A 30 2.91 -3.40 -11.02
CA ALA A 30 3.75 -3.63 -9.86
C ALA A 30 4.36 -5.04 -9.79
N THR A 31 5.57 -5.11 -9.27
CA THR A 31 6.19 -6.32 -8.72
C THR A 31 5.81 -6.40 -7.25
N ILE A 32 5.16 -7.50 -6.85
CA ILE A 32 4.69 -7.69 -5.47
C ILE A 32 5.81 -8.26 -4.60
N ILE A 33 6.15 -7.54 -3.54
CA ILE A 33 7.00 -8.01 -2.44
C ILE A 33 6.06 -8.32 -1.28
N LYS A 34 5.90 -9.60 -0.93
CA LYS A 34 5.00 -10.03 0.15
C LYS A 34 5.67 -9.78 1.50
N GLY A 35 5.08 -8.93 2.32
CA GLY A 35 5.51 -8.72 3.70
C GLY A 35 5.02 -9.82 4.64
N ASP A 36 5.63 -9.94 5.82
CA ASP A 36 5.17 -10.84 6.87
C ASP A 36 4.11 -10.15 7.75
N ILE A 37 2.82 -10.37 7.44
CA ILE A 37 1.73 -9.67 8.12
C ILE A 37 1.59 -10.09 9.59
N ASP A 38 2.03 -11.30 9.94
CA ASP A 38 1.93 -11.83 11.30
C ASP A 38 2.94 -11.19 12.26
N LYS A 39 4.11 -10.78 11.73
CA LYS A 39 5.15 -10.13 12.53
C LYS A 39 4.82 -8.67 12.87
N MET A 40 3.83 -8.07 12.21
CA MET A 40 3.42 -6.67 12.41
C MET A 40 4.58 -5.65 12.37
N GLU A 41 5.71 -6.03 11.78
CA GLU A 41 6.93 -5.26 11.67
C GLU A 41 7.43 -5.39 10.24
N ILE A 42 7.82 -4.25 9.66
CA ILE A 42 8.27 -4.17 8.27
C ILE A 42 9.79 -4.05 8.27
N PRO A 43 10.53 -5.10 7.86
CA PRO A 43 11.99 -5.06 7.85
C PRO A 43 12.52 -3.93 6.96
N GLU A 44 13.54 -3.21 7.42
CA GLU A 44 14.14 -2.07 6.69
C GLU A 44 14.64 -2.47 5.30
N ASN A 45 15.15 -3.68 5.15
CA ASN A 45 15.61 -4.19 3.86
C ASN A 45 14.47 -4.31 2.85
N GLU A 46 13.26 -4.67 3.27
CA GLU A 46 12.10 -4.75 2.38
C GLU A 46 11.58 -3.35 2.01
N ILE A 47 11.56 -2.43 2.98
CA ILE A 47 11.22 -1.02 2.78
C ILE A 47 12.15 -0.37 1.74
N SER A 48 13.46 -0.65 1.84
CA SER A 48 14.46 -0.08 0.93
C SER A 48 14.24 -0.46 -0.53
N LEU A 49 13.63 -1.62 -0.77
CA LEU A 49 13.33 -2.13 -2.10
C LEU A 49 12.00 -1.58 -2.65
N ALA A 50 11.14 -1.03 -1.80
CA ALA A 50 9.79 -0.61 -2.15
C ALA A 50 9.76 0.80 -2.74
N ASP A 51 8.98 0.98 -3.81
CA ASP A 51 8.58 2.29 -4.32
C ASP A 51 7.30 2.78 -3.60
N ALA A 52 6.43 1.84 -3.22
CA ALA A 52 5.24 2.07 -2.42
C ALA A 52 4.97 0.89 -1.47
N ILE A 53 4.25 1.16 -0.39
CA ILE A 53 3.87 0.18 0.64
C ILE A 53 2.35 0.18 0.73
N LEU A 54 1.72 -0.97 0.54
CA LEU A 54 0.29 -1.17 0.74
C LEU A 54 0.07 -1.86 2.07
N VAL A 55 -0.68 -1.22 2.96
CA VAL A 55 -0.97 -1.73 4.30
C VAL A 55 -2.46 -1.95 4.48
N HIS A 56 -2.80 -3.02 5.19
CA HIS A 56 -4.14 -3.23 5.68
C HIS A 56 -4.46 -2.18 6.75
N GLU A 57 -5.69 -1.66 6.76
CA GLU A 57 -6.18 -0.70 7.76
C GLU A 57 -6.06 -1.16 9.22
N LEU A 58 -6.04 -2.48 9.47
CA LEU A 58 -5.86 -3.05 10.82
C LEU A 58 -4.41 -2.92 11.31
N MET A 59 -3.47 -2.52 10.46
CA MET A 59 -2.18 -2.05 10.93
C MET A 59 -2.41 -0.79 11.77
N GLY A 60 -2.20 -0.93 13.08
CA GLY A 60 -2.43 0.16 14.03
C GLY A 60 -1.58 1.39 13.71
N VAL A 61 -2.05 2.56 14.14
CA VAL A 61 -1.43 3.87 13.83
C VAL A 61 0.03 3.96 14.25
N GLY A 62 0.38 3.33 15.37
CA GLY A 62 1.76 3.27 15.82
C GLY A 62 2.71 2.51 14.87
N GLN A 63 2.19 1.63 14.00
CA GLN A 63 2.99 0.92 13.00
C GLN A 63 3.13 1.75 11.71
N ILE A 64 2.04 2.38 11.26
CA ILE A 64 2.08 3.25 10.08
C ILE A 64 3.02 4.44 10.33
N ASN A 65 3.05 5.00 11.54
CA ASN A 65 3.98 6.08 11.89
C ASN A 65 5.46 5.67 11.93
N LYS A 66 5.77 4.37 11.94
CA LYS A 66 7.16 3.86 11.84
C LYS A 66 7.59 3.67 10.39
N LEU A 67 6.66 3.71 9.44
CA LEU A 67 6.99 3.63 8.03
C LEU A 67 7.68 4.93 7.61
N PRO A 68 8.61 4.85 6.66
CA PRO A 68 9.39 6.01 6.28
C PRO A 68 8.51 7.03 5.56
N SER A 69 8.77 8.30 5.85
CA SER A 69 8.00 9.43 5.34
C SER A 69 8.30 9.77 3.87
N ASP A 70 9.27 9.11 3.24
CA ASP A 70 9.69 9.30 1.85
C ASP A 70 9.11 8.24 0.89
N LYS A 71 8.31 7.29 1.41
CA LYS A 71 7.64 6.25 0.61
C LYS A 71 6.15 6.50 0.57
N HIS A 72 5.52 6.22 -0.57
CA HIS A 72 4.07 6.22 -0.67
C HIS A 72 3.49 5.07 0.15
N ILE A 73 2.77 5.40 1.22
CA ILE A 73 2.05 4.46 2.07
C ILE A 73 0.58 4.49 1.64
N ILE A 74 0.07 3.38 1.14
CA ILE A 74 -1.30 3.22 0.69
C ILE A 74 -2.03 2.42 1.76
N ILE A 75 -3.08 2.98 2.33
CA ILE A 75 -3.91 2.32 3.33
C ILE A 75 -5.18 1.85 2.64
N ASP A 76 -5.34 0.54 2.48
CA ASP A 76 -6.54 -0.07 1.92
C ASP A 76 -7.65 -0.08 2.99
N THR A 77 -8.63 0.80 2.82
CA THR A 77 -9.89 0.80 3.62
C THR A 77 -11.08 0.28 2.80
N ALA A 78 -10.82 -0.25 1.60
CA ALA A 78 -11.85 -0.62 0.65
C ALA A 78 -12.68 -1.82 1.15
N GLY A 79 -13.95 -1.53 1.43
CA GLY A 79 -14.92 -2.45 1.99
C GLY A 79 -15.38 -2.10 3.41
N TYR A 80 -14.74 -1.13 4.08
CA TYR A 80 -15.09 -0.71 5.43
C TYR A 80 -15.95 0.56 5.40
N LYS A 81 -17.17 0.46 5.94
CA LYS A 81 -18.21 1.51 5.82
C LYS A 81 -18.19 2.56 6.95
N ASP A 82 -17.36 2.38 7.97
CA ASP A 82 -17.54 3.05 9.27
C ASP A 82 -16.37 3.96 9.70
N GLU A 83 -16.57 4.62 10.85
CA GLU A 83 -15.79 5.69 11.50
C GLU A 83 -14.26 5.52 11.48
N SER A 84 -13.75 4.30 11.35
CA SER A 84 -12.33 4.00 11.21
C SER A 84 -11.70 4.77 10.04
N SER A 85 -12.34 4.77 8.86
CA SER A 85 -11.86 5.52 7.68
C SER A 85 -11.73 7.02 7.96
N ARG A 86 -12.76 7.63 8.58
CA ARG A 86 -12.76 9.05 9.01
C ARG A 86 -11.74 9.34 10.11
N ARG A 87 -11.36 8.33 10.90
CA ARG A 87 -10.32 8.45 11.92
C ARG A 87 -8.94 8.43 11.27
N MET A 88 -8.71 7.55 10.28
CA MET A 88 -7.46 7.48 9.52
C MET A 88 -7.20 8.79 8.75
N ASP A 89 -8.21 9.35 8.07
CA ASP A 89 -8.09 10.64 7.34
C ASP A 89 -7.63 11.80 8.26
N ARG A 90 -7.99 11.76 9.54
CA ARG A 90 -7.59 12.79 10.53
C ARG A 90 -6.24 12.51 11.18
N LEU A 91 -5.84 11.25 11.25
CA LEU A 91 -4.59 10.81 11.88
C LEU A 91 -3.41 10.88 10.90
N TYR A 92 -3.67 10.72 9.61
CA TYR A 92 -2.66 10.80 8.56
C TYR A 92 -2.94 11.98 7.64
N ASN A 93 -2.28 13.09 7.93
CA ASN A 93 -2.21 14.23 7.03
C ASN A 93 -0.74 14.41 6.61
N HIS A 94 -0.28 13.53 5.73
CA HIS A 94 1.09 13.52 5.23
C HIS A 94 1.05 13.28 3.71
N ASP A 95 1.87 14.01 2.95
CA ASP A 95 1.86 13.96 1.47
C ASP A 95 2.10 12.55 0.89
N PHE A 96 2.65 11.68 1.72
CA PHE A 96 3.04 10.32 1.37
C PHE A 96 2.08 9.25 1.90
N ILE A 97 1.08 9.60 2.70
CA ILE A 97 0.07 8.64 3.19
C ILE A 97 -1.25 8.83 2.43
N HIS A 98 -1.71 7.76 1.79
CA HIS A 98 -2.85 7.74 0.88
C HIS A 98 -3.89 6.76 1.43
N VAL A 99 -4.95 7.28 2.05
CA VAL A 99 -6.09 6.47 2.52
C VAL A 99 -7.06 6.29 1.35
N LEU A 100 -7.12 5.08 0.79
CA LEU A 100 -7.95 4.79 -0.38
C LEU A 100 -9.14 3.92 0.06
N LYS A 101 -10.34 4.35 -0.36
CA LYS A 101 -11.63 3.85 0.14
C LYS A 101 -12.29 2.91 -0.86
N GLU A 102 -11.88 2.97 -2.10
CA GLU A 102 -12.32 2.07 -3.14
C GLU A 102 -11.14 1.35 -3.79
N ARG A 103 -11.37 0.09 -4.18
CA ARG A 103 -10.31 -0.76 -4.73
C ARG A 103 -9.75 -0.23 -6.03
N HIS A 104 -10.59 0.40 -6.84
CA HIS A 104 -10.17 1.00 -8.11
C HIS A 104 -9.19 2.17 -7.89
N GLU A 105 -9.33 2.93 -6.80
CA GLU A 105 -8.41 4.01 -6.45
C GLU A 105 -7.00 3.48 -6.17
N ILE A 106 -6.87 2.29 -5.56
CA ILE A 106 -5.57 1.64 -5.31
C ILE A 106 -4.89 1.31 -6.64
N VAL A 107 -5.64 0.76 -7.60
CA VAL A 107 -5.12 0.43 -8.94
C VAL A 107 -4.70 1.70 -9.68
N ASP A 108 -5.55 2.73 -9.68
CA ASP A 108 -5.28 4.01 -10.36
C ASP A 108 -4.06 4.71 -9.76
N PHE A 109 -3.90 4.65 -8.44
CA PHE A 109 -2.74 5.20 -7.75
C PHE A 109 -1.44 4.47 -8.15
N ILE A 110 -1.45 3.14 -8.12
CA ILE A 110 -0.30 2.32 -8.53
C ILE A 110 0.05 2.56 -9.99
N LYS A 111 -0.96 2.67 -10.87
CA LYS A 111 -0.78 3.00 -12.28
C LYS A 111 -0.17 4.40 -12.45
N LYS A 112 -0.61 5.38 -11.67
CA LYS A 112 -0.03 6.73 -11.67
C LYS A 112 1.45 6.69 -11.28
N LEU A 113 1.82 5.98 -10.21
CA LEU A 113 3.22 5.79 -9.82
C LEU A 113 4.04 5.11 -10.92
N TYR A 114 3.49 4.08 -11.56
CA TYR A 114 4.13 3.40 -12.69
C TYR A 114 4.35 4.32 -13.90
N CYS A 115 3.42 5.25 -14.15
CA CYS A 115 3.50 6.22 -15.23
C CYS A 115 4.38 7.44 -14.93
N GLN A 116 4.74 7.68 -13.66
CA GLN A 116 5.67 8.73 -13.30
C GLN A 116 7.09 8.33 -13.71
N GLU A 117 7.81 9.21 -14.40
CA GLU A 117 9.23 9.04 -14.61
C GLU A 117 9.93 9.01 -13.23
N PRO A 118 10.93 8.14 -13.03
CA PRO A 118 11.64 8.10 -11.75
C PRO A 118 12.19 9.49 -11.44
N PRO A 119 12.13 9.95 -10.17
CA PRO A 119 12.69 11.24 -9.80
C PRO A 119 14.15 11.28 -10.27
N VAL A 120 14.48 12.30 -11.08
CA VAL A 120 15.83 12.54 -11.56
C VAL A 120 16.71 12.72 -10.33
N LYS A 121 17.64 11.78 -10.13
CA LYS A 121 18.61 11.79 -9.03
C LYS A 121 19.52 13.02 -9.08
#